data_AF-A0A1A8JGS8-F1
#
_entry.id   AF-A0A1A8JGS8-F1
#
_cell.length_a   1.000
_cell.length_b   1.000
_cell.length_c   1.000
_cell.angle_alpha   90.00
_cell.angle_beta   90.00
_cell.angle_gamma   90.00
#
_symmetry.space_group_name_H-M   'P 1'
#
loop_
_entity.id
_entity.type
_entity.pdbx_description
1 polymer ?
#
loop_
_entity_poly.entity_id
_entity_poly.type
_entity_poly.pdbx_seq_one_letter_code
_entity_poly.pdbx_strand_id
1 'polypeptide(L)'
;VLEIQLKKNKAFRRFKKLQEARPEFKDQKLEDLLQTPVQRILQYNHFLQDLTANTSPDDPEFEQLSKAVAAVSEVSQRIQDNTRQHENHLQLCRVQKLMKGRKTKVMAAGRWYIREGWLKTVPPKGTEAKPKMFFL
;
A
#
# COMPACT_ATOMS: atom_id res chain seq x y z
N VAL A 1 -7.81 10.15 -0.13
CA VAL A 1 -8.66 11.22 -0.70
C VAL A 1 -10.15 10.92 -0.55
N LEU A 2 -10.62 9.73 -0.97
CA LEU A 2 -12.03 9.34 -0.85
C LEU A 2 -12.56 9.45 0.60
N GLU A 3 -11.85 8.90 1.58
CA GLU A 3 -12.25 9.01 3.00
C GLU A 3 -12.44 10.47 3.47
N ILE A 4 -11.61 11.39 2.98
CA ILE A 4 -11.70 12.81 3.33
C ILE A 4 -12.98 13.41 2.74
N GLN A 5 -13.29 13.08 1.48
CA GLN A 5 -14.54 13.51 0.84
C GLN A 5 -15.75 12.92 1.58
N LEU A 6 -15.71 11.64 1.94
CA LEU A 6 -16.77 10.99 2.71
C LEU A 6 -16.95 11.60 4.10
N LYS A 7 -15.88 12.04 4.77
CA LYS A 7 -15.97 12.65 6.11
C LYS A 7 -16.41 14.12 6.05
N LYS A 8 -15.86 14.91 5.13
CA LYS A 8 -16.00 16.38 5.15
C LYS A 8 -17.02 16.94 4.15
N ASN A 9 -17.36 16.22 3.09
CA ASN A 9 -18.15 16.75 1.99
C ASN A 9 -19.57 16.15 1.93
N LYS A 10 -20.56 16.92 2.41
CA LYS A 10 -21.98 16.51 2.42
C LYS A 10 -22.54 16.32 1.00
N ALA A 11 -22.17 17.19 0.05
CA ALA A 11 -22.64 17.12 -1.32
C ALA A 11 -22.14 15.83 -2.00
N PHE A 12 -20.86 15.50 -1.81
CA PHE A 12 -20.27 14.26 -2.33
C PHE A 12 -20.94 13.01 -1.75
N ARG A 13 -21.19 12.95 -0.44
CA ARG A 13 -21.93 11.83 0.18
C ARG A 13 -23.31 11.64 -0.44
N ARG A 14 -24.05 12.73 -0.66
CA ARG A 14 -25.38 12.67 -1.31
C ARG A 14 -25.26 12.17 -2.75
N PHE A 15 -24.30 12.71 -3.51
CA PHE A 15 -24.04 12.27 -4.88
C PHE A 15 -23.71 10.77 -4.94
N LYS A 16 -22.77 10.29 -4.11
CA LYS A 16 -22.40 8.88 -4.01
C LYS A 16 -23.62 8.00 -3.75
N LYS A 17 -24.42 8.33 -2.73
CA LYS A 17 -25.64 7.58 -2.40
C LYS A 17 -26.63 7.50 -3.57
N LEU A 18 -26.78 8.60 -4.33
CA LEU A 18 -27.66 8.63 -5.50
C LEU A 18 -27.13 7.78 -6.65
N GLN A 19 -25.80 7.78 -6.89
CA GLN A 19 -25.21 6.96 -7.94
C GLN A 19 -25.24 5.47 -7.59
N GLU A 20 -24.92 5.10 -6.34
CA GLU A 20 -24.92 3.71 -5.88
C GLU A 20 -26.31 3.07 -5.85
N ALA A 21 -27.38 3.88 -5.78
CA ALA A 21 -28.76 3.40 -5.85
C ALA A 21 -29.22 3.02 -7.27
N ARG A 22 -28.40 3.29 -8.29
CA ARG A 22 -28.72 2.98 -9.68
C ARG A 22 -28.54 1.48 -9.95
N PRO A 23 -29.43 0.83 -10.72
CA PRO A 23 -29.38 -0.60 -10.97
C PRO A 23 -28.07 -1.06 -11.67
N GLU A 24 -27.44 -0.18 -12.44
CA GLU A 24 -26.17 -0.46 -13.14
C GLU A 24 -25.02 -0.77 -12.18
N PHE A 25 -25.10 -0.30 -10.93
CA PHE A 25 -24.08 -0.51 -9.91
C PHE A 25 -24.29 -1.80 -9.11
N LYS A 26 -25.42 -2.52 -9.30
CA LYS A 26 -25.68 -3.84 -8.68
C LYS A 26 -25.38 -3.88 -7.18
N ASP A 27 -25.82 -2.86 -6.44
CA ASP A 27 -25.57 -2.67 -5.00
C ASP A 27 -24.09 -2.58 -4.58
N GLN A 28 -23.17 -2.43 -5.52
CA GLN A 28 -21.74 -2.27 -5.24
C GLN A 28 -21.44 -0.85 -4.78
N LYS A 29 -20.63 -0.75 -3.73
CA LYS A 29 -20.14 0.54 -3.24
C LYS A 29 -18.95 0.99 -4.06
N LEU A 30 -18.78 2.31 -4.18
CA LEU A 30 -17.63 2.91 -4.86
C LEU A 30 -16.31 2.41 -4.29
N GLU A 31 -16.23 2.22 -2.97
CA GLU A 31 -15.05 1.69 -2.29
C GLU A 31 -14.65 0.31 -2.83
N ASP A 32 -15.63 -0.57 -3.04
CA ASP A 32 -15.44 -1.93 -3.54
C ASP A 32 -15.03 -1.90 -5.02
N LEU A 33 -15.72 -1.07 -5.81
CA LEU A 33 -15.43 -0.86 -7.23
C LEU A 33 -14.00 -0.37 -7.46
N LEU A 34 -13.50 0.51 -6.59
CA LEU A 34 -12.12 1.01 -6.67
C LEU A 34 -11.06 -0.05 -6.35
N GLN A 35 -11.42 -1.15 -5.68
CA GLN A 35 -10.51 -2.29 -5.48
C GLN A 35 -10.41 -3.19 -6.71
N THR A 36 -11.44 -3.21 -7.56
CA THR A 36 -11.54 -4.15 -8.68
C THR A 36 -10.36 -4.14 -9.65
N PRO A 37 -9.72 -3.00 -10.01
CA PRO A 37 -8.59 -3.02 -10.94
C PRO A 37 -7.37 -3.74 -10.35
N VAL A 38 -7.10 -3.53 -9.06
CA VAL A 38 -5.99 -4.20 -8.37
C VAL A 38 -6.27 -5.70 -8.26
N GLN A 39 -7.49 -6.07 -7.86
CA GLN A 39 -7.91 -7.47 -7.79
C GLN A 39 -7.82 -8.17 -9.15
N ARG A 40 -8.21 -7.49 -10.24
CA ARG A 40 -8.16 -8.05 -11.59
C ARG A 40 -6.73 -8.37 -12.03
N ILE A 41 -5.76 -7.52 -11.68
CA ILE A 41 -4.34 -7.76 -12.01
C ILE A 41 -3.82 -8.98 -11.24
N LEU A 42 -4.17 -9.12 -9.97
CA LEU A 42 -3.81 -10.31 -9.18
C LEU A 42 -4.41 -11.59 -9.77
N GLN A 43 -5.68 -11.53 -10.21
CA GLN A 43 -6.35 -12.64 -10.89
C GLN A 43 -5.64 -13.04 -12.19
N TYR A 44 -5.30 -12.07 -13.05
CA TYR A 44 -4.57 -12.37 -14.27
C TYR A 44 -3.20 -12.99 -14.01
N ASN A 45 -2.48 -12.53 -12.99
CA ASN A 45 -1.20 -13.13 -12.64
C ASN A 45 -1.38 -14.61 -12.27
N HIS A 46 -2.32 -14.90 -11.38
CA HIS A 46 -2.62 -16.26 -10.96
C HIS A 46 -3.07 -17.15 -12.12
N PHE A 47 -4.02 -16.70 -12.94
CA PHE A 47 -4.53 -17.49 -14.06
C PHE A 47 -3.46 -17.77 -15.12
N LEU A 48 -2.62 -16.78 -15.44
CA LEU A 48 -1.54 -16.98 -16.42
C LEU A 48 -0.46 -17.92 -15.88
N GLN A 49 -0.12 -17.82 -14.59
CA GLN A 49 0.81 -18.73 -13.94
C GLN A 49 0.30 -20.17 -13.98
N ASP A 50 -0.96 -20.39 -13.59
CA ASP A 50 -1.59 -21.70 -13.61
C ASP A 50 -1.67 -22.26 -15.04
N LEU A 51 -2.08 -21.43 -16.01
CA LEU A 51 -2.17 -21.83 -17.41
C LEU A 51 -0.79 -22.23 -17.97
N THR A 52 0.24 -21.43 -17.72
CA THR A 52 1.62 -21.71 -18.17
C THR A 52 2.15 -22.99 -17.53
N ALA A 53 1.90 -23.20 -16.24
CA ALA A 53 2.34 -24.40 -15.51
C ALA A 53 1.69 -25.69 -16.02
N ASN A 54 0.51 -25.60 -16.66
CA ASN A 54 -0.20 -26.72 -17.26
C ASN A 54 -0.02 -26.81 -18.79
N THR A 55 0.83 -25.97 -19.38
CA THR A 55 1.15 -26.01 -20.82
C THR A 55 2.51 -26.67 -21.00
N SER A 56 2.62 -27.59 -21.96
CA SER A 56 3.90 -28.26 -22.25
C SER A 56 4.94 -27.24 -22.72
N PRO A 57 6.22 -27.34 -22.30
CA PRO A 57 7.30 -26.52 -22.85
C PRO A 57 7.50 -26.65 -24.37
N ASP A 58 7.07 -27.78 -24.96
CA ASP A 58 7.13 -28.02 -26.40
C ASP A 58 5.95 -27.40 -27.17
N ASP A 59 4.96 -26.86 -26.46
CA ASP A 59 3.82 -26.18 -27.06
C ASP A 59 4.25 -24.80 -27.59
N PRO A 60 3.89 -24.42 -28.83
CA PRO A 60 4.23 -23.11 -29.38
C PRO A 60 3.70 -21.91 -28.56
N GLU A 61 2.63 -22.09 -27.77
CA GLU A 61 2.06 -21.04 -26.93
C GLU A 61 2.84 -20.83 -25.62
N PHE A 62 3.66 -21.79 -25.18
CA PHE A 62 4.35 -21.75 -23.89
C PHE A 62 5.25 -20.51 -23.74
N GLU A 63 5.98 -20.15 -24.80
CA GLU A 63 6.86 -18.98 -24.78
C GLU A 63 6.05 -17.67 -24.64
N GLN A 64 4.90 -17.58 -25.31
CA GLN A 64 4.02 -16.41 -25.24
C GLN A 64 3.37 -16.28 -23.86
N LEU A 65 2.92 -17.40 -23.28
CA LEU A 65 2.36 -17.46 -21.93
C LEU A 65 3.39 -17.07 -20.87
N SER A 66 4.62 -17.58 -20.99
CA SER A 66 5.74 -17.22 -20.10
C SER A 66 6.04 -15.72 -20.13
N LYS A 67 6.04 -15.10 -21.32
CA LYS A 67 6.20 -13.64 -21.48
C LYS A 67 5.03 -12.88 -20.85
N ALA A 68 3.80 -13.36 -21.00
CA ALA A 68 2.62 -12.75 -20.39
C ALA A 68 2.68 -12.80 -18.86
N VAL A 69 3.07 -13.93 -18.27
CA VAL A 69 3.30 -14.07 -16.82
C VAL A 69 4.34 -13.07 -16.33
N ALA A 70 5.47 -12.94 -17.03
CA ALA A 70 6.52 -12.00 -16.66
C ALA A 70 6.02 -10.55 -16.66
N ALA A 71 5.31 -10.14 -17.72
CA ALA A 71 4.77 -8.79 -17.84
C ALA A 71 3.74 -8.46 -16.75
N VAL A 72 2.80 -9.37 -16.46
CA VAL A 72 1.79 -9.15 -15.41
C VAL A 72 2.42 -9.18 -14.01
N SER A 73 3.43 -10.03 -13.79
CA SER A 73 4.19 -10.07 -12.54
C SER A 73 4.94 -8.77 -12.28
N GLU A 74 5.56 -8.16 -13.30
CA GLU A 74 6.20 -6.85 -13.17
C GLU A 74 5.21 -5.76 -12.74
N VAL A 75 4.02 -5.74 -13.36
CA VAL A 75 2.96 -4.80 -12.99
C VAL A 75 2.49 -5.02 -11.55
N SER A 76 2.29 -6.28 -11.15
CA SER A 76 1.92 -6.65 -9.80
C SER A 76 2.97 -6.20 -8.77
N GLN A 77 4.26 -6.42 -9.07
CA GLN A 77 5.36 -5.98 -8.23
C GLN A 77 5.37 -4.46 -8.06
N ARG A 78 5.19 -3.71 -9.16
CA ARG A 78 5.12 -2.24 -9.11
C ARG A 78 3.96 -1.74 -8.25
N ILE A 79 2.81 -2.42 -8.28
CA ILE A 79 1.67 -2.08 -7.40
C ILE A 79 2.03 -2.32 -5.92
N GLN A 80 2.68 -3.45 -5.62
CA GLN A 80 3.13 -3.77 -4.27
C GLN A 80 4.15 -2.75 -3.76
N ASP A 81 5.13 -2.39 -4.59
CA ASP A 81 6.16 -1.41 -4.26
C ASP A 81 5.56 -0.03 -3.98
N ASN A 82 4.63 0.42 -4.82
CA ASN A 82 3.90 1.68 -4.62
C ASN A 82 3.10 1.67 -3.31
N THR A 83 2.44 0.55 -3.00
CA THR A 83 1.68 0.38 -1.75
C THR A 83 2.62 0.48 -0.55
N ARG A 84 3.74 -0.26 -0.58
CA ARG A 84 4.76 -0.28 0.46
C ARG A 84 5.39 1.10 0.67
N GLN A 85 5.70 1.82 -0.41
CA GLN A 85 6.21 3.20 -0.35
C GLN A 85 5.20 4.17 0.26
N HIS A 86 3.91 4.03 -0.09
CA HIS A 86 2.84 4.85 0.47
C HIS A 86 2.67 4.60 1.97
N GLU A 87 2.63 3.34 2.41
CA GLU A 87 2.56 2.96 3.82
C GLU A 87 3.75 3.51 4.61
N ASN A 88 4.97 3.36 4.07
CA ASN A 88 6.17 3.93 4.66
C ASN A 88 6.07 5.45 4.81
N HIS A 89 5.59 6.15 3.77
CA HIS A 89 5.37 7.59 3.82
C HIS A 89 4.40 7.98 4.94
N LEU A 90 3.32 7.23 5.13
CA LEU A 90 2.36 7.45 6.21
C LEU A 90 3.00 7.23 7.59
N GLN A 91 3.85 6.22 7.76
CA GLN A 91 4.60 5.99 8.99
C GLN A 91 5.56 7.14 9.30
N LEU A 92 6.36 7.58 8.33
CA LEU A 92 7.26 8.71 8.50
C LEU A 92 6.50 10.01 8.84
N CYS A 93 5.35 10.23 8.21
CA CYS A 93 4.45 11.34 8.55
C CYS A 93 3.94 11.25 10.00
N ARG A 94 3.59 10.05 10.47
CA ARG A 94 3.18 9.82 11.87
C ARG A 94 4.32 10.17 12.83
N VAL A 95 5.53 9.63 12.59
CA VAL A 95 6.71 9.89 13.43
C VAL A 95 7.06 11.38 13.44
N GLN A 96 7.04 12.06 12.29
CA GLN A 96 7.27 13.51 12.22
C GLN A 96 6.30 14.31 13.09
N LYS A 97 5.02 13.89 13.14
CA LYS A 97 3.99 14.52 14.00
C LYS A 97 4.20 14.25 15.50
N LEU A 98 4.79 13.11 15.87
CA LEU A 98 5.14 12.80 17.27
C LEU A 98 6.36 13.60 17.75
N MET A 99 7.23 14.01 16.83
CA MET A 99 8.45 14.78 17.12
C MET A 99 8.22 16.30 17.16
N LYS A 100 6.98 16.76 17.40
CA LYS A 100 6.65 18.18 17.52
C LYS A 100 7.58 18.88 18.52
N GLY A 101 8.14 20.02 18.11
CA GLY A 101 9.09 20.80 18.90
C GLY A 101 10.57 20.41 18.75
N ARG A 102 10.89 19.38 17.96
CA ARG A 102 12.28 19.01 17.63
C ARG A 102 12.65 19.47 16.22
N LYS A 103 13.89 19.91 16.02
CA LYS A 103 14.41 20.33 14.70
C LYS A 103 14.65 19.16 13.71
N THR A 104 14.35 17.93 14.10
CA THR A 104 14.66 16.73 13.30
C THR A 104 13.67 16.59 12.14
N LYS A 105 14.19 16.62 10.91
CA LYS A 105 13.45 16.31 9.69
C LYS A 105 13.46 14.80 9.45
N VAL A 106 12.35 14.15 9.77
CA VAL A 106 12.13 12.70 9.55
C VAL A 106 11.87 12.43 8.07
N MET A 107 11.13 13.29 7.38
CA MET A 107 10.82 13.12 5.96
C MET A 107 12.06 13.36 5.08
N ALA A 108 12.61 12.30 4.48
CA ALA A 108 13.74 12.36 3.55
C ALA A 108 13.63 11.27 2.48
N ALA A 109 14.18 11.53 1.29
CA ALA A 109 14.22 10.54 0.20
C ALA A 109 15.02 9.30 0.64
N GLY A 110 14.58 8.12 0.22
CA GLY A 110 15.22 6.84 0.56
C GLY A 110 15.07 6.39 2.01
N ARG A 111 14.39 7.14 2.88
CA ARG A 111 14.21 6.77 4.29
C ARG A 111 13.04 5.81 4.47
N TRP A 112 13.23 4.83 5.35
CA TRP A 112 12.24 3.80 5.66
C TRP A 112 12.02 3.72 7.17
N TYR A 113 10.75 3.68 7.59
CA TYR A 113 10.39 3.26 8.93
C TYR A 113 10.50 1.74 9.03
N ILE A 114 11.17 1.28 10.07
CA ILE A 114 11.40 -0.13 10.37
C ILE A 114 10.61 -0.51 11.62
N ARG A 115 10.83 0.20 12.74
CA ARG A 115 10.19 -0.13 14.03
C ARG A 115 10.31 1.01 15.05
N GLU A 116 9.56 0.91 16.15
CA GLU A 116 9.66 1.81 17.29
C GLU A 116 9.65 1.06 18.62
N GLY A 117 10.17 1.68 19.68
CA GLY A 117 10.17 1.07 21.01
C GLY A 117 10.91 1.87 22.07
N TRP A 118 10.65 1.53 23.33
CA TRP A 118 11.34 2.11 24.48
C TRP A 118 12.69 1.41 24.69
N LEU A 119 13.78 2.19 24.70
CA LEU A 119 15.11 1.70 25.03
C LEU A 119 15.70 2.54 26.17
N LYS A 120 16.57 1.93 26.97
CA LYS A 120 17.32 2.64 28.00
C LYS A 120 18.61 3.21 27.39
N THR A 121 18.80 4.52 27.50
CA THR A 121 20.05 5.17 27.09
C THR A 121 20.97 5.32 28.30
N VAL A 122 22.19 4.78 28.21
CA VAL A 122 23.24 4.97 29.21
C VAL A 122 24.07 6.20 28.82
N PRO A 123 24.11 7.27 29.64
CA PRO A 123 24.95 8.43 29.35
C PRO A 123 26.44 8.10 29.52
N PRO A 124 27.36 8.69 28.73
CA PRO A 124 28.80 8.42 28.85
C PRO A 124 29.40 8.74 30.23
N LYS A 125 28.74 9.61 31.01
CA LYS A 125 29.19 10.09 32.33
C LYS A 125 28.13 9.93 33.43
N GLY A 126 27.10 9.11 33.21
CA GLY A 126 25.96 8.99 34.14
C GLY A 126 25.74 7.55 34.60
N THR A 127 25.41 7.39 35.88
CA THR A 127 25.20 6.09 36.53
C THR A 127 23.83 5.47 36.26
N GLU A 128 22.83 6.27 35.86
CA GLU A 128 21.45 5.79 35.67
C GLU A 128 20.99 5.79 34.21
N ALA A 129 20.46 4.64 33.77
CA ALA A 129 19.95 4.44 32.42
C ALA A 129 18.53 5.02 32.29
N LYS A 130 18.34 5.97 31.37
CA LYS A 130 17.05 6.66 31.19
C LYS A 130 16.26 6.04 30.04
N PRO A 131 14.98 5.66 30.23
CA PRO A 131 14.13 5.17 29.16
C PRO A 131 13.81 6.30 28.17
N LYS A 132 13.91 6.02 26.87
CA LYS A 132 13.55 6.92 25.77
C LYS A 132 12.84 6.14 24.68
N MET A 133 11.90 6.78 23.99
CA MET A 133 11.28 6.24 22.78
C MET A 133 12.24 6.41 21.59
N PHE A 134 12.46 5.34 20.84
CA PHE A 134 13.24 5.31 19.62
C PHE A 134 12.37 4.94 18.42
N PHE A 135 12.72 5.50 17.26
CA PHE A 135 12.16 5.17 15.96
C PHE A 135 13.34 4.81 15.06
N LEU A 136 13.29 3.63 14.44
CA LEU A 136 14.27 3.13 13.49
C LEU A 136 13.70 3.18 12.09
#